data_AF-A0A8J5T183-F1
#
_entry.id   AF-A0A8J5T183-F1
#
_cell.length_a   1.000
_cell.length_b   1.000
_cell.length_c   1.000
_cell.angle_alpha   90.00
_cell.angle_beta   90.00
_cell.angle_gamma   90.00
#
_symmetry.space_group_name_H-M   'P 1'
#
loop_
_entity.id
_entity.type
_entity.pdbx_description
1 polymer ?
#
loop_
_entity_poly.entity_id
_entity_poly.type
_entity_poly.pdbx_seq_one_letter_code
_entity_poly.pdbx_strand_id
1 'polypeptide(L)'
;MELRPCMAARAFAAGCPGRRVGGGAATSPPHRLRQLPRPILKRSLAVGAIFISGRGPVATRSRWSTLVTAAYNTGTADLVDFNWEILGFQPVPTDFMYVMRCSSDGEFIKGELVPYGSIELNPAAAVLNYGQGLLEGLRAHRKEDGSVLLFRPDQNALRMKIGADRLCMPAPSVEQFIEAIKLVVLANKRWVPPTGKGSLYIRPLLIGSGAMLGVAPAPQYTFLVFACPVGHYFKDGLSPISLLTEEEYHRAAPGGTGDIQTIGNYASVIHLFSTIRVCIPSSDSS
;
A
#
# COMPACT_ATOMS: atom_id res chain seq x y z
N MET A 1 -44.63 -18.75 -7.68
CA MET A 1 -44.94 -18.66 -6.24
C MET A 1 -44.59 -19.99 -5.62
N GLU A 2 -43.38 -20.09 -5.05
CA GLU A 2 -42.98 -20.97 -3.94
C GLU A 2 -41.46 -20.82 -3.79
N LEU A 3 -41.05 -19.97 -2.84
CA LEU A 3 -39.67 -19.82 -2.40
C LEU A 3 -39.45 -20.80 -1.25
N ARG A 4 -38.48 -21.70 -1.40
CA ARG A 4 -37.99 -22.54 -0.29
C ARG A 4 -37.05 -21.70 0.61
N PRO A 5 -37.18 -21.75 1.94
CA PRO A 5 -36.28 -21.05 2.84
C PRO A 5 -34.97 -21.83 3.06
N CYS A 6 -33.87 -21.07 3.15
CA CYS A 6 -32.52 -21.52 3.51
C CYS A 6 -32.51 -22.28 4.84
N MET A 7 -31.84 -23.43 4.87
CA MET A 7 -31.61 -24.20 6.10
C MET A 7 -30.66 -23.46 7.05
N ALA A 8 -31.16 -23.22 8.26
CA ALA A 8 -30.40 -22.78 9.42
C ALA A 8 -29.47 -23.89 9.94
N ALA A 9 -28.25 -23.50 10.30
CA ALA A 9 -27.29 -24.35 11.00
C ALA A 9 -27.83 -24.76 12.38
N ARG A 10 -27.85 -26.08 12.65
CA ARG A 10 -28.23 -26.62 13.96
C ARG A 10 -27.06 -26.52 14.94
N ALA A 11 -27.33 -25.85 16.07
CA ALA A 11 -26.52 -25.88 17.27
C ALA A 11 -26.54 -27.28 17.91
N PHE A 12 -25.37 -27.76 18.34
CA PHE A 12 -25.25 -28.88 19.27
C PHE A 12 -24.93 -28.34 20.66
N ALA A 13 -25.91 -28.43 21.56
CA ALA A 13 -25.71 -28.28 22.98
C ALA A 13 -25.36 -29.65 23.58
N ALA A 14 -24.29 -29.72 24.38
CA ALA A 14 -24.01 -30.83 25.28
C ALA A 14 -23.42 -30.28 26.58
N GLY A 15 -24.02 -30.69 27.70
CA GLY A 15 -23.93 -30.05 29.00
C GLY A 15 -22.68 -30.34 29.84
N CYS A 16 -22.48 -29.46 30.82
CA CYS A 16 -21.60 -29.65 31.96
C CYS A 16 -22.23 -30.57 33.02
N PRO A 17 -21.40 -31.25 33.83
CA PRO A 17 -21.70 -31.49 35.24
C PRO A 17 -20.74 -30.71 36.15
N GLY A 18 -21.28 -30.32 37.31
CA GLY A 18 -20.75 -29.24 38.14
C GLY A 18 -19.55 -29.57 39.03
N ARG A 19 -18.97 -28.50 39.59
CA ARG A 19 -18.26 -28.53 40.87
C ARG A 19 -18.54 -27.24 41.64
N ARG A 20 -19.09 -27.38 42.85
CA ARG A 20 -19.26 -26.29 43.82
C ARG A 20 -17.95 -26.06 44.56
N VAL A 21 -17.53 -24.81 44.66
CA VAL A 21 -16.74 -24.23 45.78
C VAL A 21 -17.19 -22.75 45.80
N GLY A 22 -17.93 -22.28 46.80
CA GLY A 22 -17.42 -21.91 48.12
C GLY A 22 -17.16 -20.39 48.12
N GLY A 23 -18.12 -19.62 48.64
CA GLY A 23 -18.11 -18.16 48.61
C GLY A 23 -17.07 -17.52 49.55
N GLY A 24 -16.51 -16.40 49.09
CA GLY A 24 -15.70 -15.48 49.87
C GLY A 24 -15.67 -14.13 49.14
N ALA A 25 -16.43 -13.18 49.65
CA ALA A 25 -16.50 -11.83 49.13
C ALA A 25 -15.19 -11.09 49.43
N ALA A 26 -14.47 -10.67 48.38
CA ALA A 26 -13.36 -9.74 48.46
C ALA A 26 -13.67 -8.54 47.57
N THR A 27 -14.09 -7.44 48.19
CA THR A 27 -14.32 -6.15 47.55
C THR A 27 -12.98 -5.55 47.13
N SER A 28 -12.78 -5.39 45.82
CA SER A 28 -11.61 -4.69 45.26
C SER A 28 -11.91 -3.19 45.15
N PRO A 29 -10.99 -2.28 45.53
CA PRO A 29 -11.23 -0.84 45.44
C PRO A 29 -11.11 -0.36 43.98
N PRO A 30 -11.77 0.76 43.61
CA PRO A 30 -11.77 1.23 42.22
C PRO A 30 -10.39 1.75 41.80
N HIS A 31 -9.91 1.27 40.66
CA HIS A 31 -8.71 1.79 40.00
C HIS A 31 -8.92 3.25 39.59
N ARG A 32 -8.20 4.14 40.28
CA ARG A 32 -8.15 5.58 40.00
C ARG A 32 -7.39 5.80 38.69
N LEU A 33 -8.09 6.17 37.62
CA LEU A 33 -7.49 6.61 36.35
C LEU A 33 -6.60 7.83 36.61
N ARG A 34 -5.28 7.66 36.55
CA ARG A 34 -4.33 8.77 36.49
C ARG A 34 -4.49 9.46 35.13
N GLN A 35 -5.05 10.67 35.13
CA GLN A 35 -4.99 11.56 33.98
C GLN A 35 -3.53 11.96 33.74
N LEU A 36 -3.01 11.65 32.55
CA LEU A 36 -1.72 12.17 32.08
C LEU A 36 -1.92 13.59 31.51
N PRO A 37 -0.96 14.52 31.71
CA PRO A 37 -1.10 15.89 31.24
C PRO A 37 -1.01 15.96 29.71
N ARG A 38 -1.93 16.73 29.12
CA ARG A 38 -1.95 17.04 27.68
C ARG A 38 -0.73 17.91 27.31
N PRO A 39 0.04 17.58 26.25
CA PRO A 39 1.05 18.50 25.76
C PRO A 39 0.38 19.60 24.91
N ILE A 40 0.65 20.85 25.29
CA ILE A 40 0.37 22.05 24.50
C ILE A 40 1.48 22.14 23.45
N LEU A 41 1.13 21.96 22.17
CA LEU A 41 2.03 22.30 21.07
C LEU A 41 1.31 23.20 20.06
N LYS A 42 1.36 24.52 20.31
CA LYS A 42 1.21 25.51 19.25
C LYS A 42 2.55 25.61 18.55
N ARG A 43 2.66 25.14 17.30
CA ARG A 43 3.64 25.65 16.34
C ARG A 43 3.09 25.54 14.93
N SER A 44 2.89 26.72 14.36
CA SER A 44 2.56 26.97 12.95
C SER A 44 3.67 26.40 12.07
N LEU A 45 3.30 25.57 11.09
CA LEU A 45 4.22 25.11 10.04
C LEU A 45 3.73 25.70 8.72
N ALA A 46 4.54 26.63 8.22
CA ALA A 46 4.36 27.29 6.94
C ALA A 46 4.37 26.28 5.79
N VAL A 47 3.47 26.48 4.84
CA VAL A 47 3.40 25.78 3.56
C VAL A 47 4.61 26.20 2.73
N GLY A 48 5.63 25.35 2.65
CA GLY A 48 6.77 25.54 1.75
C GLY A 48 6.54 24.84 0.42
N ALA A 49 6.08 25.58 -0.60
CA ALA A 49 6.18 25.13 -1.99
C ALA A 49 7.64 25.24 -2.44
N ILE A 50 8.30 24.10 -2.70
CA ILE A 50 9.66 24.10 -3.24
C ILE A 50 9.57 24.31 -4.76
N PHE A 51 9.80 25.54 -5.18
CA PHE A 51 10.07 25.89 -6.58
C PHE A 51 11.57 25.76 -6.85
N ILE A 52 11.93 25.02 -7.90
CA ILE A 52 13.29 24.98 -8.41
C ILE A 52 13.45 26.17 -9.36
N SER A 53 14.17 27.22 -8.93
CA SER A 53 14.68 28.26 -9.83
C SER A 53 16.20 28.31 -9.71
N GLY A 54 16.89 28.26 -10.85
CA GLY A 54 18.35 28.20 -10.91
C GLY A 54 18.98 29.56 -11.14
N ARG A 55 20.12 29.80 -10.50
CA ARG A 55 21.38 30.34 -11.06
C ARG A 55 22.36 30.70 -9.93
N GLY A 56 23.56 30.12 -9.96
CA GLY A 56 24.70 30.45 -9.10
C GLY A 56 25.91 29.56 -9.41
N PRO A 57 27.16 30.03 -9.25
CA PRO A 57 28.21 29.83 -10.26
C PRO A 57 29.10 28.58 -10.09
N VAL A 58 29.85 28.37 -11.18
CA VAL A 58 30.71 27.25 -11.58
C VAL A 58 31.78 26.87 -10.57
N ALA A 59 31.83 25.58 -10.21
CA ALA A 59 33.01 24.93 -9.64
C ALA A 59 33.17 23.49 -10.21
N THR A 60 34.35 23.28 -10.82
CA THR A 60 35.03 22.01 -11.16
C THR A 60 34.18 20.75 -11.41
N ARG A 61 33.89 20.49 -12.69
CA ARG A 61 33.22 19.28 -13.17
C ARG A 61 34.10 18.03 -13.02
N SER A 62 33.72 17.16 -12.08
CA SER A 62 34.05 15.74 -12.10
C SER A 62 33.47 15.08 -13.36
N ARG A 63 34.28 14.24 -14.01
CA ARG A 63 34.07 13.62 -15.33
C ARG A 63 32.85 12.67 -15.44
N TRP A 64 32.03 12.56 -14.38
CA TRP A 64 30.89 11.63 -14.29
C TRP A 64 29.51 12.31 -14.25
N SER A 65 29.42 13.65 -14.12
CA SER A 65 28.12 14.35 -14.18
C SER A 65 27.53 14.49 -15.59
N THR A 66 28.34 14.23 -16.62
CA THR A 66 27.95 14.37 -18.03
C THR A 66 27.02 13.24 -18.50
N LEU A 67 27.12 12.03 -17.94
CA LEU A 67 26.31 10.88 -18.40
C LEU A 67 24.86 10.92 -17.90
N VAL A 68 24.60 11.49 -16.72
CA VAL A 68 23.22 11.60 -16.17
C VAL A 68 22.48 12.81 -16.74
N THR A 69 23.21 13.88 -17.10
CA THR A 69 22.59 15.12 -17.60
C THR A 69 22.30 15.07 -19.11
N ALA A 70 23.02 14.25 -19.88
CA ALA A 70 22.87 14.18 -21.34
C ALA A 70 21.65 13.37 -21.84
N ALA A 71 21.00 12.58 -20.97
CA ALA A 71 19.85 11.75 -21.36
C ALA A 71 18.46 12.38 -21.07
N TYR A 72 18.39 13.54 -20.42
CA TYR A 72 17.13 14.16 -19.99
C TYR A 72 16.81 15.48 -20.70
N ASN A 73 17.16 15.57 -21.98
CA ASN A 73 16.72 16.65 -22.86
C ASN A 73 16.26 16.08 -24.21
N THR A 74 15.02 15.62 -24.26
CA THR A 74 14.22 15.60 -25.48
C THR A 74 12.83 16.12 -25.12
N GLY A 75 12.39 17.14 -25.85
CA GLY A 75 11.06 17.73 -25.72
C GLY A 75 9.96 16.67 -25.81
N THR A 76 8.82 16.96 -25.18
CA THR A 76 7.57 16.16 -25.18
C THR A 76 7.81 14.65 -25.09
N ALA A 77 7.70 14.07 -23.89
CA ALA A 77 7.65 12.62 -23.76
C ALA A 77 6.48 12.10 -24.61
N ASP A 78 6.77 11.53 -25.77
CA ASP A 78 5.79 10.88 -26.62
C ASP A 78 5.04 9.88 -25.74
N LEU A 79 3.78 10.17 -25.49
CA LEU A 79 2.90 9.28 -24.74
C LEU A 79 2.88 7.94 -25.46
N VAL A 80 2.73 6.86 -24.70
CA VAL A 80 2.47 5.57 -25.34
C VAL A 80 1.20 5.66 -26.19
N ASP A 81 1.23 5.02 -27.35
CA ASP A 81 0.04 4.80 -28.17
C ASP A 81 -0.87 3.82 -27.42
N PHE A 82 -1.77 4.37 -26.62
CA PHE A 82 -2.64 3.64 -25.70
C PHE A 82 -4.01 4.32 -25.63
N ASN A 83 -5.08 3.53 -25.59
CA ASN A 83 -6.43 4.06 -25.45
C ASN A 83 -6.72 4.46 -23.99
N TRP A 84 -6.47 5.72 -23.66
CA TRP A 84 -6.64 6.28 -22.33
C TRP A 84 -8.09 6.33 -21.83
N GLU A 85 -9.09 6.25 -22.72
CA GLU A 85 -10.52 6.29 -22.35
C GLU A 85 -11.00 4.98 -21.72
N ILE A 86 -10.34 3.87 -22.03
CA ILE A 86 -10.79 2.54 -21.59
C ILE A 86 -10.11 2.12 -20.27
N LEU A 87 -9.21 2.96 -19.73
CA LEU A 87 -8.48 2.65 -18.51
C LEU A 87 -9.39 2.22 -17.36
N GLY A 88 -9.18 0.99 -16.91
CA GLY A 88 -9.75 0.45 -15.68
C GLY A 88 -8.74 0.43 -14.54
N PHE A 89 -9.02 -0.38 -13.52
CA PHE A 89 -8.07 -0.69 -12.44
C PHE A 89 -7.42 -2.07 -12.65
N GLN A 90 -7.18 -2.44 -13.91
CA GLN A 90 -6.54 -3.70 -14.27
C GLN A 90 -5.04 -3.51 -14.43
N PRO A 91 -4.21 -4.53 -14.12
CA PRO A 91 -2.77 -4.45 -14.34
C PRO A 91 -2.46 -4.23 -15.82
N VAL A 92 -1.80 -3.12 -16.12
CA VAL A 92 -1.16 -2.82 -17.39
C VAL A 92 0.34 -2.76 -17.13
N PRO A 93 1.14 -3.69 -17.68
CA PRO A 93 2.59 -3.66 -17.55
C PRO A 93 3.15 -2.32 -18.04
N THR A 94 3.98 -1.68 -17.22
CA THR A 94 4.78 -0.52 -17.61
C THR A 94 6.19 -0.98 -17.99
N ASP A 95 7.11 -0.07 -18.30
CA ASP A 95 8.42 -0.46 -18.84
C ASP A 95 9.37 -0.95 -17.75
N PHE A 96 9.35 -0.29 -16.59
CA PHE A 96 10.31 -0.52 -15.51
C PHE A 96 9.64 -0.64 -14.15
N MET A 97 10.26 -1.42 -13.28
CA MET A 97 10.01 -1.45 -11.84
C MET A 97 11.31 -1.21 -11.09
N TYR A 98 11.24 -0.89 -9.80
CA TYR A 98 12.41 -0.71 -8.94
C TYR A 98 12.48 -1.82 -7.91
N VAL A 99 13.67 -2.36 -7.67
CA VAL A 99 13.92 -3.43 -6.70
C VAL A 99 15.08 -3.05 -5.79
N MET A 100 14.91 -3.25 -4.50
CA MET A 100 15.89 -2.97 -3.47
C MET A 100 15.87 -4.06 -2.42
N ARG A 101 17.05 -4.63 -2.12
CA ARG A 101 17.19 -5.73 -1.16
C ARG A 101 17.70 -5.21 0.17
N CYS A 102 17.29 -5.87 1.24
CA CYS A 102 17.84 -5.67 2.57
C CYS A 102 19.11 -6.53 2.74
N SER A 103 20.16 -5.95 3.33
CA SER A 103 21.35 -6.66 3.78
C SER A 103 21.02 -7.57 4.97
N SER A 104 21.96 -8.44 5.33
CA SER A 104 21.88 -9.26 6.55
C SER A 104 21.75 -8.42 7.83
N ASP A 105 22.21 -7.17 7.78
CA ASP A 105 22.31 -6.28 8.93
C ASP A 105 21.03 -5.43 9.10
N GLY A 106 20.01 -5.69 8.29
CA GLY A 106 18.73 -4.96 8.34
C GLY A 106 18.73 -3.63 7.57
N GLU A 107 19.79 -3.34 6.80
CA GLU A 107 19.91 -2.11 6.03
C GLU A 107 19.54 -2.33 4.56
N PHE A 108 18.73 -1.45 3.99
CA PHE A 108 18.47 -1.48 2.56
C PHE A 108 19.65 -0.90 1.79
N ILE A 109 20.26 -1.73 0.94
CA ILE A 109 21.32 -1.29 0.03
C ILE A 109 20.74 -0.52 -1.15
N LYS A 110 21.57 0.14 -1.95
CA LYS A 110 21.11 0.83 -3.16
C LYS A 110 20.41 -0.17 -4.11
N GLY A 111 19.17 0.15 -4.48
CA GLY A 111 18.41 -0.64 -5.44
C GLY A 111 18.65 -0.23 -6.89
N GLU A 112 17.88 -0.84 -7.79
CA GLU A 112 18.02 -0.70 -9.24
C GLU A 112 16.67 -0.64 -9.94
N LEU A 113 16.62 0.08 -11.06
CA LEU A 113 15.53 0.00 -12.02
C LEU A 113 15.78 -1.22 -12.91
N VAL A 114 14.77 -2.07 -13.03
CA VAL A 114 14.78 -3.28 -13.88
C VAL A 114 13.56 -3.26 -14.78
N PRO A 115 13.58 -3.95 -15.95
CA PRO A 115 12.39 -4.11 -16.76
C PRO A 115 11.24 -4.68 -15.93
N TYR A 116 10.02 -4.19 -16.15
CA TYR A 116 8.84 -4.74 -15.48
C TYR A 116 8.68 -6.23 -15.82
N GLY A 117 8.46 -7.05 -14.81
CA GLY A 117 8.28 -8.49 -15.02
C GLY A 117 8.03 -9.25 -13.73
N SER A 118 7.99 -10.57 -13.87
CA SER A 118 7.86 -11.49 -12.74
C SER A 118 9.03 -11.34 -11.77
N ILE A 119 8.76 -11.62 -10.50
CA ILE A 119 9.80 -11.76 -9.47
C ILE A 119 10.00 -13.24 -9.13
N GLU A 120 11.25 -13.62 -8.89
CA GLU A 120 11.59 -14.94 -8.39
C GLU A 120 11.53 -14.95 -6.85
N LEU A 121 10.82 -15.91 -6.29
CA LEU A 121 10.73 -16.12 -4.85
C LEU A 121 10.96 -17.58 -4.52
N ASN A 122 11.68 -17.83 -3.43
CA ASN A 122 11.77 -19.16 -2.86
C ASN A 122 10.37 -19.62 -2.39
N PRO A 123 9.93 -20.86 -2.64
CA PRO A 123 8.63 -21.35 -2.18
C PRO A 123 8.44 -21.25 -0.65
N ALA A 124 9.53 -21.34 0.12
CA ALA A 124 9.54 -21.17 1.57
C ALA A 124 9.63 -19.69 2.01
N ALA A 125 9.46 -18.71 1.12
CA ALA A 125 9.51 -17.30 1.50
C ALA A 125 8.40 -16.97 2.52
N ALA A 126 8.73 -16.18 3.54
CA ALA A 126 7.81 -15.83 4.62
C ALA A 126 6.53 -15.14 4.12
N VAL A 127 6.64 -14.32 3.07
CA VAL A 127 5.48 -13.66 2.44
C VAL A 127 4.48 -14.67 1.86
N LEU A 128 4.96 -15.80 1.31
CA LEU A 128 4.12 -16.83 0.68
C LEU A 128 3.45 -17.74 1.71
N ASN A 129 4.12 -18.00 2.84
CA ASN A 129 3.67 -18.98 3.83
C ASN A 129 2.93 -18.34 5.02
N TYR A 130 3.33 -17.13 5.43
CA TYR A 130 2.83 -16.47 6.64
C TYR A 130 2.31 -15.06 6.39
N GLY A 131 2.30 -14.60 5.14
CA GLY A 131 1.77 -13.29 4.79
C GLY A 131 2.57 -12.11 5.35
N GLN A 132 3.87 -12.30 5.68
CA GLN A 132 4.73 -11.22 6.18
C GLN A 132 5.07 -10.24 5.05
N GLY A 133 4.14 -9.33 4.77
CA GLY A 133 4.27 -8.34 3.71
C GLY A 133 3.36 -7.13 3.90
N LEU A 134 3.81 -6.02 3.34
CA LEU A 134 3.14 -4.72 3.33
C LEU A 134 3.01 -4.21 1.91
N LEU A 135 1.96 -3.44 1.67
CA LEU A 135 1.74 -2.70 0.44
C LEU A 135 1.48 -1.23 0.75
N GLU A 136 1.78 -0.37 -0.21
CA GLU A 136 1.40 1.03 -0.19
C GLU A 136 0.68 1.40 -1.49
N GLY A 137 0.00 2.53 -1.49
CA GLY A 137 -0.71 3.02 -2.65
C GLY A 137 -0.63 4.53 -2.76
N LEU A 138 -0.10 5.01 -3.88
CA LEU A 138 -0.08 6.41 -4.21
C LEU A 138 -0.20 6.62 -5.71
N ARG A 139 -0.36 7.88 -6.14
CA ARG A 139 -0.62 8.24 -7.53
C ARG A 139 0.33 9.34 -7.98
N ALA A 140 0.76 9.25 -9.24
CA ALA A 140 1.37 10.36 -9.95
C ALA A 140 0.39 10.95 -10.97
N HIS A 141 0.32 12.28 -11.00
CA HIS A 141 -0.60 13.02 -11.86
C HIS A 141 0.16 13.95 -12.79
N ARG A 142 -0.24 13.98 -14.06
CA ARG A 142 0.27 14.94 -15.04
C ARG A 142 -0.51 16.25 -14.95
N LYS A 143 0.21 17.36 -14.80
CA LYS A 143 -0.34 18.71 -14.92
C LYS A 143 -0.43 19.16 -16.36
N GLU A 144 -1.19 20.23 -16.59
CA GLU A 144 -1.31 20.91 -17.88
C GLU A 144 0.04 21.38 -18.44
N ASP A 145 0.97 21.79 -17.57
CA ASP A 145 2.34 22.18 -17.95
C ASP A 145 3.26 20.98 -18.29
N GLY A 146 2.74 19.75 -18.26
CA GLY A 146 3.45 18.52 -18.53
C GLY A 146 4.31 18.00 -17.36
N SER A 147 4.41 18.72 -16.25
CA SER A 147 5.08 18.26 -15.03
C SER A 147 4.29 17.13 -14.35
N VAL A 148 4.99 16.30 -13.58
CA VAL A 148 4.39 15.18 -12.85
C VAL A 148 4.45 15.44 -11.36
N LEU A 149 3.30 15.32 -10.69
CA LEU A 149 3.17 15.50 -9.25
C LEU A 149 3.00 14.18 -8.51
N LEU A 150 3.56 14.13 -7.31
CA LEU A 150 3.28 13.12 -6.29
C LEU A 150 2.63 13.81 -5.10
N PHE A 151 1.60 13.20 -4.54
CA PHE A 151 0.93 13.72 -3.36
C PHE A 151 1.44 13.02 -2.11
N ARG A 152 2.13 13.76 -1.24
CA ARG A 152 2.59 13.34 0.10
C ARG A 152 3.26 11.95 0.16
N PRO A 153 4.22 11.62 -0.72
CA PRO A 153 4.87 10.31 -0.72
C PRO A 153 5.63 10.01 0.59
N ASP A 154 6.03 11.04 1.33
CA ASP A 154 6.60 10.95 2.67
C ASP A 154 5.65 10.28 3.68
N GLN A 155 4.34 10.54 3.58
CA GLN A 155 3.37 9.93 4.49
C GLN A 155 3.14 8.46 4.19
N ASN A 156 3.18 8.08 2.91
CA ASN A 156 3.17 6.67 2.52
C ASN A 156 4.42 5.96 3.05
N ALA A 157 5.60 6.60 2.97
CA ALA A 157 6.84 6.04 3.51
C ALA A 157 6.76 5.83 5.04
N LEU A 158 6.27 6.83 5.77
CA LEU A 158 6.08 6.76 7.22
C LEU A 158 5.09 5.67 7.60
N ARG A 159 3.99 5.53 6.86
CA ARG A 159 3.00 4.47 7.11
C ARG A 159 3.57 3.07 6.85
N MET A 160 4.35 2.89 5.79
CA MET A 160 5.07 1.62 5.55
C MET A 160 6.03 1.31 6.70
N LYS A 161 6.76 2.31 7.21
CA LYS A 161 7.68 2.13 8.34
C LYS A 161 6.96 1.69 9.62
N ILE A 162 5.79 2.28 9.92
CA ILE A 162 4.94 1.86 11.06
C ILE A 162 4.45 0.41 10.86
N GLY A 163 4.02 0.07 9.65
CA GLY A 163 3.62 -1.30 9.31
C GLY A 163 4.77 -2.31 9.46
N ALA A 164 5.97 -1.91 9.05
CA ALA A 164 7.16 -2.76 9.10
C ALA A 164 7.55 -3.06 10.55
N ASP A 165 7.55 -2.05 11.41
CA ASP A 165 7.76 -2.22 12.86
C ASP A 165 6.76 -3.20 13.46
N ARG A 166 5.47 -3.04 13.13
CA ARG A 166 4.39 -3.93 13.60
C ARG A 166 4.55 -5.39 13.14
N LEU A 167 5.16 -5.61 11.98
CA LEU A 167 5.43 -6.95 11.41
C LEU A 167 6.87 -7.44 11.66
N CYS A 168 7.63 -6.75 12.50
CA CYS A 168 9.04 -7.05 12.78
C CYS A 168 9.92 -7.12 11.52
N MET A 169 9.70 -6.20 10.58
CA MET A 169 10.43 -6.08 9.33
C MET A 169 11.33 -4.82 9.37
N PRO A 170 12.55 -4.86 8.81
CA PRO A 170 13.25 -3.63 8.46
C PRO A 170 12.49 -2.91 7.35
N ALA A 171 12.60 -1.58 7.30
CA ALA A 171 11.98 -0.76 6.27
C ALA A 171 13.02 0.14 5.59
N PRO A 172 12.82 0.50 4.30
CA PRO A 172 13.56 1.59 3.68
C PRO A 172 13.45 2.88 4.50
N SER A 173 14.48 3.73 4.42
CA SER A 173 14.36 5.10 4.91
C SER A 173 13.29 5.86 4.11
N VAL A 174 12.79 6.97 4.67
CA VAL A 174 11.81 7.82 3.98
C VAL A 174 12.39 8.33 2.65
N GLU A 175 13.67 8.68 2.65
CA GLU A 175 14.41 9.16 1.49
C GLU A 175 14.57 8.04 0.44
N GLN A 176 14.95 6.83 0.85
CA GLN A 176 15.05 5.68 -0.06
C GLN A 176 13.71 5.35 -0.72
N PHE A 177 12.63 5.38 0.06
CA PHE A 177 11.27 5.14 -0.44
C PHE A 177 10.85 6.19 -1.48
N ILE A 178 11.04 7.48 -1.17
CA ILE A 178 10.70 8.59 -2.06
C ILE A 178 11.55 8.54 -3.34
N GLU A 179 12.84 8.24 -3.22
CA GLU A 179 13.75 8.16 -4.36
C GLU A 179 13.36 7.00 -5.30
N ALA A 180 13.08 5.82 -4.76
CA ALA A 180 12.58 4.68 -5.53
C ALA A 180 11.32 5.03 -6.33
N ILE A 181 10.36 5.72 -5.70
CA ILE A 181 9.14 6.18 -6.36
C ILE A 181 9.44 7.15 -7.50
N LYS A 182 10.31 8.14 -7.27
CA LYS A 182 10.70 9.11 -8.30
C LYS A 182 11.35 8.40 -9.49
N LEU A 183 12.25 7.45 -9.25
CA LEU A 183 12.90 6.67 -10.29
C LEU A 183 11.89 5.89 -11.13
N VAL A 184 10.92 5.19 -10.51
CA VAL A 184 9.86 4.47 -11.24
C VAL A 184 8.98 5.41 -12.05
N VAL A 185 8.59 6.56 -11.48
CA VAL A 185 7.73 7.53 -12.17
C VAL A 185 8.44 8.15 -13.37
N LEU A 186 9.73 8.49 -13.24
CA LEU A 186 10.52 9.06 -14.31
C LEU A 186 10.78 8.03 -15.42
N ALA A 187 11.15 6.80 -15.06
CA ALA A 187 11.38 5.71 -16.01
C ALA A 187 10.11 5.36 -16.80
N ASN A 188 8.94 5.52 -16.18
CA ASN A 188 7.64 5.26 -16.80
C ASN A 188 6.86 6.54 -17.14
N LYS A 189 7.55 7.68 -17.36
CA LYS A 189 6.88 8.98 -17.56
C LYS A 189 5.90 8.98 -18.73
N ARG A 190 6.15 8.18 -19.78
CA ARG A 190 5.25 8.02 -20.94
C ARG A 190 3.94 7.30 -20.61
N TRP A 191 3.92 6.53 -19.52
CA TRP A 191 2.74 5.83 -18.99
C TRP A 191 1.91 6.68 -18.03
N VAL A 192 2.36 7.88 -17.65
CA VAL A 192 1.54 8.79 -16.84
C VAL A 192 0.43 9.34 -17.74
N PRO A 193 -0.86 9.06 -17.45
CA PRO A 193 -1.97 9.47 -18.31
C PRO A 193 -1.97 10.99 -18.55
N PRO A 194 -2.52 11.44 -19.70
CA PRO A 194 -2.80 12.85 -19.94
C PRO A 194 -3.65 13.45 -18.82
N THR A 195 -3.54 14.78 -18.64
CA THR A 195 -4.38 15.50 -17.69
C THR A 195 -5.86 15.22 -17.96
N GLY A 196 -6.62 14.90 -16.90
CA GLY A 196 -8.03 14.53 -17.02
C GLY A 196 -8.31 13.07 -17.40
N LYS A 197 -7.32 12.28 -17.83
CA LYS A 197 -7.52 10.86 -18.23
C LYS A 197 -7.23 9.83 -17.14
N GLY A 198 -6.65 10.25 -16.02
CA GLY A 198 -6.40 9.36 -14.88
C GLY A 198 -5.10 9.68 -14.15
N SER A 199 -4.43 8.64 -13.69
CA SER A 199 -3.17 8.75 -12.94
C SER A 199 -2.29 7.52 -13.15
N LEU A 200 -0.99 7.66 -12.95
CA LEU A 200 -0.12 6.50 -12.78
C LEU A 200 -0.23 6.03 -11.32
N TYR A 201 -0.85 4.88 -11.10
CA TYR A 201 -0.90 4.26 -9.78
C TYR A 201 0.44 3.58 -9.50
N ILE A 202 1.02 3.87 -8.34
CA ILE A 202 2.32 3.36 -7.90
C ILE A 202 2.06 2.42 -6.72
N ARG A 203 2.66 1.24 -6.79
CA ARG A 203 2.53 0.17 -5.79
C ARG A 203 3.89 -0.19 -5.22
N PRO A 204 4.29 0.44 -4.10
CA PRO A 204 5.39 -0.05 -3.28
C PRO A 204 4.94 -1.30 -2.51
N LEU A 205 5.81 -2.29 -2.45
CA LEU A 205 5.67 -3.55 -1.71
C LEU A 205 6.91 -3.72 -0.83
N LEU A 206 6.72 -4.21 0.39
CA LEU A 206 7.78 -4.66 1.27
C LEU A 206 7.47 -6.11 1.67
N ILE A 207 8.31 -7.05 1.25
CA ILE A 207 8.05 -8.49 1.36
C ILE A 207 9.15 -9.20 2.14
N GLY A 208 8.77 -10.10 3.05
CA GLY A 208 9.68 -11.08 3.65
C GLY A 208 10.05 -12.14 2.62
N SER A 209 11.11 -11.89 1.85
CA SER A 209 11.55 -12.72 0.72
C SER A 209 12.43 -13.89 1.13
N GLY A 210 12.99 -13.87 2.34
CA GLY A 210 13.85 -14.92 2.87
C GLY A 210 13.10 -16.22 3.15
N ALA A 211 13.75 -17.35 2.86
CA ALA A 211 13.20 -18.68 3.08
C ALA A 211 13.16 -19.03 4.58
N MET A 212 11.99 -19.43 5.08
CA MET A 212 11.81 -19.97 6.43
C MET A 212 10.51 -20.80 6.56
N LEU A 213 10.56 -21.86 7.36
CA LEU A 213 9.38 -22.66 7.73
C LEU A 213 9.06 -22.59 9.24
N GLY A 214 9.94 -22.00 10.04
CA GLY A 214 9.62 -21.62 11.41
C GLY A 214 8.90 -20.28 11.42
N VAL A 215 7.94 -20.09 12.33
CA VAL A 215 7.26 -18.80 12.49
C VAL A 215 8.17 -17.84 13.25
N ALA A 216 8.84 -16.95 12.51
CA ALA A 216 9.69 -15.88 13.03
C ALA A 216 9.81 -14.76 11.96
N PRO A 217 10.48 -13.63 12.24
CA PRO A 217 10.77 -12.64 11.21
C PRO A 217 11.65 -13.21 10.08
N ALA A 218 11.32 -12.90 8.82
CA ALA A 218 12.11 -13.35 7.67
C ALA A 218 13.59 -12.96 7.77
N PRO A 219 14.50 -13.81 7.26
CA PRO A 219 15.93 -13.51 7.27
C PRO A 219 16.34 -12.52 6.16
N GLN A 220 15.47 -12.28 5.17
CA GLN A 220 15.73 -11.37 4.06
C GLN A 220 14.44 -10.66 3.64
N TYR A 221 14.59 -9.43 3.16
CA TYR A 221 13.47 -8.59 2.75
C TYR A 221 13.76 -7.93 1.40
N THR A 222 12.70 -7.75 0.62
CA THR A 222 12.75 -7.04 -0.66
C THR A 222 11.73 -5.91 -0.64
N PHE A 223 12.19 -4.71 -1.00
CA PHE A 223 11.34 -3.58 -1.31
C PHE A 223 11.24 -3.45 -2.83
N LEU A 224 10.02 -3.45 -3.35
CA LEU A 224 9.74 -3.40 -4.79
C LEU A 224 8.73 -2.30 -5.08
N VAL A 225 8.91 -1.55 -6.15
CA VAL A 225 7.97 -0.54 -6.61
C VAL A 225 7.64 -0.78 -8.07
N PHE A 226 6.37 -1.00 -8.38
CA PHE A 226 5.88 -1.02 -9.76
C PHE A 226 4.80 0.02 -9.97
N ALA A 227 4.48 0.30 -11.23
CA ALA A 227 3.45 1.26 -11.59
C ALA A 227 2.51 0.71 -12.66
N CYS A 228 1.30 1.26 -12.71
CA CYS A 228 0.26 0.91 -13.65
C CYS A 228 -0.57 2.17 -13.96
N PRO A 229 -0.81 2.53 -15.24
CA PRO A 229 -1.79 3.56 -15.56
C PRO A 229 -3.19 3.11 -15.12
N VAL A 230 -3.94 4.00 -14.48
CA VAL A 230 -5.32 3.73 -14.05
C VAL A 230 -6.22 4.92 -14.38
N GLY A 231 -7.46 4.60 -14.73
CA GLY A 231 -8.49 5.58 -15.06
C GLY A 231 -9.17 6.14 -13.81
N HIS A 232 -10.22 6.93 -14.05
CA HIS A 232 -11.13 7.34 -12.99
C HIS A 232 -11.92 6.14 -12.48
N TYR A 233 -12.16 6.11 -11.17
CA TYR A 233 -12.93 5.03 -10.56
C TYR A 233 -14.39 5.05 -11.01
N PHE A 234 -14.93 6.26 -11.23
CA PHE A 234 -16.26 6.47 -11.78
C PHE A 234 -16.14 7.13 -13.16
N LYS A 235 -16.40 6.35 -14.21
CA LYS A 235 -16.21 6.77 -15.60
C LYS A 235 -17.22 7.86 -16.02
N ASP A 236 -18.44 7.80 -15.48
CA ASP A 236 -19.56 8.67 -15.85
C ASP A 236 -19.83 9.80 -14.83
N GLY A 237 -18.82 10.17 -14.03
CA GLY A 237 -18.96 11.14 -12.94
C GLY A 237 -19.24 10.48 -11.59
N LEU A 238 -19.65 11.24 -10.57
CA LEU A 238 -19.87 10.70 -9.22
C LEU A 238 -21.09 9.76 -9.18
N SER A 239 -20.88 8.46 -9.39
CA SER A 239 -21.91 7.45 -9.19
C SER A 239 -22.01 7.08 -7.71
N PRO A 240 -23.21 7.08 -7.10
CA PRO A 240 -23.38 6.58 -5.74
C PRO A 240 -23.05 5.08 -5.70
N ILE A 241 -22.50 4.63 -4.57
CA ILE A 241 -22.27 3.22 -4.31
C ILE A 241 -23.26 2.73 -3.25
N SER A 242 -23.81 1.54 -3.46
CA SER A 242 -24.57 0.84 -2.44
C SER A 242 -23.62 0.17 -1.45
N LEU A 243 -23.94 0.26 -0.16
CA LEU A 243 -23.15 -0.34 0.91
C LEU A 243 -23.97 -1.46 1.56
N LEU A 244 -23.34 -2.61 1.76
CA LEU A 244 -23.87 -3.69 2.60
C LEU A 244 -23.20 -3.61 3.97
N THR A 245 -24.00 -3.53 5.03
CA THR A 245 -23.49 -3.64 6.40
C THR A 245 -23.38 -5.11 6.76
N GLU A 246 -22.16 -5.54 7.09
CA GLU A 246 -21.84 -6.90 7.51
C GLU A 246 -21.68 -6.94 9.04
N GLU A 247 -22.32 -7.91 9.69
CA GLU A 247 -22.34 -8.04 11.16
C GLU A 247 -21.58 -9.28 11.66
N GLU A 248 -21.37 -10.29 10.82
CA GLU A 248 -20.72 -11.55 11.21
C GLU A 248 -19.21 -11.53 11.00
N TYR A 249 -18.74 -10.85 9.94
CA TYR A 249 -17.31 -10.83 9.59
C TYR A 249 -16.66 -9.50 9.96
N HIS A 250 -15.57 -9.57 10.73
CA HIS A 250 -14.83 -8.40 11.16
C HIS A 250 -13.65 -8.10 10.23
N ARG A 251 -13.55 -6.85 9.75
CA ARG A 251 -12.38 -6.37 8.99
C ARG A 251 -11.10 -6.36 9.83
N ALA A 252 -11.23 -5.97 11.10
CA ALA A 252 -10.13 -5.79 12.02
C ALA A 252 -10.64 -5.88 13.47
N ALA A 253 -9.75 -6.22 14.40
CA ALA A 253 -10.02 -6.26 15.83
C ALA A 253 -9.00 -5.40 16.61
N PRO A 254 -9.34 -4.90 17.82
CA PRO A 254 -8.39 -4.24 18.71
C PRO A 254 -7.15 -5.10 18.97
N GLY A 255 -5.96 -4.49 18.89
CA GLY A 255 -4.69 -5.21 19.02
C GLY A 255 -4.28 -6.04 17.79
N GLY A 256 -5.10 -6.07 16.73
CA GLY A 256 -4.76 -6.72 15.47
C GLY A 256 -3.79 -5.88 14.60
N THR A 257 -3.97 -5.98 13.29
CA THR A 257 -3.17 -5.29 12.26
C THR A 257 -3.99 -4.29 11.43
N GLY A 258 -5.21 -3.97 11.85
CA GLY A 258 -6.19 -3.23 11.02
C GLY A 258 -5.82 -1.79 10.67
N ASP A 259 -4.82 -1.23 11.35
CA ASP A 259 -4.25 0.11 11.23
C ASP A 259 -3.03 0.17 10.29
N ILE A 260 -2.50 -0.98 9.87
CA ILE A 260 -1.37 -1.08 8.92
C ILE A 260 -1.80 -1.66 7.58
N GLN A 261 -1.09 -1.33 6.49
CA GLN A 261 -1.38 -1.87 5.15
C GLN A 261 -0.70 -3.22 4.91
N THR A 262 -0.97 -4.20 5.77
CA THR A 262 -0.51 -5.58 5.57
C THR A 262 -1.39 -6.34 4.59
N ILE A 263 -0.79 -7.23 3.80
CA ILE A 263 -1.50 -8.08 2.85
C ILE A 263 -2.55 -8.98 3.52
N GLY A 264 -2.31 -9.40 4.77
CA GLY A 264 -3.24 -10.26 5.52
C GLY A 264 -4.62 -9.62 5.75
N ASN A 265 -4.67 -8.31 5.94
CA ASN A 265 -5.93 -7.58 6.13
C ASN A 265 -6.84 -7.59 4.89
N TYR A 266 -6.25 -7.78 3.70
CA TYR A 266 -7.01 -7.81 2.46
C TYR A 266 -7.46 -9.23 2.12
N ALA A 267 -6.65 -10.24 2.45
CA ALA A 267 -7.00 -11.64 2.23
C ALA A 267 -8.26 -12.06 3.03
N SER A 268 -8.38 -11.59 4.28
CA SER A 268 -9.50 -11.96 5.17
C SER A 268 -10.88 -11.49 4.69
N VAL A 269 -10.94 -10.45 3.84
CA VAL A 269 -12.21 -9.86 3.38
C VAL A 269 -12.62 -10.32 1.97
N ILE A 270 -11.81 -11.12 1.28
CA ILE A 270 -12.10 -11.54 -0.12
C ILE A 270 -13.43 -12.28 -0.21
N HIS A 271 -13.74 -13.15 0.75
CA HIS A 271 -15.01 -13.88 0.77
C HIS A 271 -16.21 -12.93 0.78
N LEU A 272 -16.15 -11.86 1.59
CA LEU A 272 -17.21 -10.84 1.65
C LEU A 272 -17.43 -10.14 0.32
N PHE A 273 -16.36 -9.80 -0.40
CA PHE A 273 -16.48 -9.18 -1.71
C PHE A 273 -17.18 -10.09 -2.73
N SER A 274 -17.05 -11.42 -2.58
CA SER A 274 -17.77 -12.37 -3.42
C SER A 274 -19.27 -12.41 -3.12
N THR A 275 -19.65 -12.31 -1.85
CA THR A 275 -21.05 -12.33 -1.38
C THR A 275 -21.78 -11.03 -1.74
N ILE A 276 -21.15 -9.86 -1.55
CA ILE A 276 -21.75 -8.55 -1.84
C ILE A 276 -22.20 -8.44 -3.30
N ARG A 277 -21.43 -8.98 -4.24
CA ARG A 277 -21.78 -8.98 -5.67
C ARG A 277 -23.06 -9.75 -6.00
N VAL A 278 -23.45 -10.69 -5.15
CA VAL A 278 -24.68 -11.47 -5.31
C VAL A 278 -25.88 -10.73 -4.71
N CYS A 279 -25.68 -10.03 -3.59
CA CYS A 279 -26.76 -9.36 -2.86
C CYS A 279 -27.13 -7.99 -3.42
N ILE A 280 -26.22 -7.32 -4.11
CA ILE A 280 -26.46 -6.03 -4.76
C ILE A 280 -26.24 -6.23 -6.27
N PRO A 281 -27.29 -6.51 -7.06
CA PRO A 281 -27.18 -6.57 -8.50
C PRO A 281 -26.69 -5.22 -9.03
N SER A 282 -25.75 -5.23 -9.97
CA SER A 282 -25.40 -4.03 -10.73
C SER A 282 -26.64 -3.52 -11.45
N SER A 283 -26.87 -2.20 -11.38
CA SER A 283 -27.99 -1.52 -12.05
C SER A 283 -28.00 -1.67 -13.58
N ASP A 284 -26.97 -2.26 -14.17
CA ASP A 284 -26.80 -2.46 -15.62
C ASP A 284 -27.59 -3.66 -16.18
N SER A 285 -28.73 -4.01 -15.59
CA SER A 285 -29.57 -5.15 -16.01
C SER A 285 -31.02 -4.77 -16.32
N SER A 286 -31.24 -3.55 -16.82
CA SER A 286 -32.53 -3.07 -17.33
C SER A 286 -32.37 -2.29 -18.63
#